data_AF-A0A0F9TA21-F1
#
_entry.id   AF-A0A0F9TA21-F1
#
_cell.length_a   1.000
_cell.length_b   1.000
_cell.length_c   1.000
_cell.angle_alpha   90.00
_cell.angle_beta   90.00
_cell.angle_gamma   90.00
#
_symmetry.space_group_name_H-M   'P 1'
#
loop_
_entity.id
_entity.type
_entity.pdbx_description
1 polymer ?
#
loop_
_entity_poly.entity_id
_entity_poly.type
_entity_poly.pdbx_seq_one_letter_code
_entity_poly.pdbx_strand_id
1 'polypeptide(L)' 'MTTRTVYMPAIERTVTLKAYLKAIKIAKANPDTEFKQGLTTWWPTTGKEIMQQFRRGMNDRINQGIPYNNRGV' A
#
# COMPACT_ATOMS: atom_id res chain seq x y z
N MET A 1 21.25 6.62 6.03
CA MET A 1 19.79 6.52 6.19
C MET A 1 19.28 5.42 5.27
N THR A 2 18.78 4.31 5.80
CA THR A 2 18.27 3.21 4.96
C THR A 2 16.93 3.60 4.35
N THR A 3 16.85 3.63 3.01
CA THR A 3 15.61 3.92 2.29
C THR A 3 14.66 2.73 2.46
N ARG A 4 13.61 2.90 3.27
CA ARG A 4 12.57 1.87 3.43
C ARG A 4 11.79 1.70 2.13
N THR A 5 11.60 0.47 1.71
CA THR A 5 10.88 0.11 0.49
C THR A 5 9.70 -0.81 0.79
N VAL A 6 8.76 -0.88 -0.14
CA VAL A 6 7.55 -1.70 -0.07
C VAL A 6 7.39 -2.40 -1.41
N TYR A 7 7.25 -3.72 -1.39
CA TYR A 7 6.88 -4.48 -2.57
C TYR A 7 5.39 -4.29 -2.87
N MET A 8 5.06 -3.93 -4.11
CA MET A 8 3.69 -3.79 -4.62
C MET A 8 3.37 -4.98 -5.54
N PRO A 9 2.55 -5.94 -5.09
CA PRO A 9 2.21 -7.12 -5.88
C PRO A 9 1.48 -6.80 -7.19
N ALA A 10 0.68 -5.72 -7.22
CA ALA A 10 -0.09 -5.33 -8.41
C ALA A 10 0.77 -5.09 -9.66
N ILE A 11 2.03 -4.70 -9.47
CA ILE A 11 2.98 -4.36 -10.55
C ILE A 11 4.32 -5.08 -10.40
N GLU A 12 4.42 -5.98 -9.43
CA GLU A 12 5.65 -6.72 -9.10
C GLU A 12 6.88 -5.81 -8.92
N ARG A 13 6.67 -4.62 -8.35
CA ARG A 13 7.74 -3.63 -8.16
C ARG A 13 7.92 -3.24 -6.71
N THR A 14 9.17 -3.01 -6.36
CA THR A 14 9.55 -2.42 -5.09
C THR A 14 9.58 -0.90 -5.22
N VAL A 15 8.72 -0.22 -4.47
CA VAL A 15 8.63 1.25 -4.43
C VAL A 15 9.17 1.77 -3.11
N THR A 16 9.61 3.03 -3.09
CA THR A 16 9.98 3.66 -1.82
C THR A 16 8.74 3.84 -0.93
N LEU A 17 8.93 3.68 0.38
CA LEU A 17 7.86 3.92 1.35
C LEU A 17 7.27 5.33 1.22
N LYS A 18 8.12 6.32 0.90
CA LYS A 18 7.69 7.70 0.64
C LYS A 18 6.72 7.79 -0.54
N ALA A 19 7.03 7.13 -1.67
CA ALA A 19 6.15 7.09 -2.84
C ALA A 19 4.84 6.36 -2.54
N TYR A 20 4.92 5.22 -1.85
CA TYR A 20 3.76 4.45 -1.40
C TYR A 20 2.81 5.29 -0.55
N LEU A 21 3.32 5.94 0.50
CA LEU A 21 2.51 6.79 1.39
C LEU A 21 1.91 8.00 0.66
N LYS A 22 2.62 8.58 -0.32
CA LYS A 22 2.08 9.66 -1.15
C LYS A 22 0.87 9.18 -1.96
N ALA A 23 0.95 8.01 -2.58
CA ALA A 23 -0.15 7.42 -3.34
C ALA A 23 -1.37 7.12 -2.44
N ILE A 24 -1.16 6.57 -1.24
CA ILE A 24 -2.23 6.33 -0.26
C ILE A 24 -2.95 7.63 0.13
N LYS A 25 -2.20 8.73 0.35
CA LYS A 25 -2.82 10.03 0.66
C LYS A 25 -3.70 10.53 -0.48
N ILE A 26 -3.28 10.35 -1.73
CA ILE A 26 -4.06 10.74 -2.91
C ILE A 26 -5.34 9.89 -3.00
N ALA A 27 -5.24 8.57 -2.86
CA ALA A 27 -6.39 7.67 -2.86
C ALA A 27 -7.38 7.98 -1.72
N LYS A 28 -6.87 8.30 -0.53
CA LYS A 28 -7.70 8.72 0.62
C LYS A 28 -8.48 10.00 0.35
N ALA A 29 -7.87 10.97 -0.34
CA ALA A 29 -8.51 12.24 -0.69
C ALA A 29 -9.54 12.12 -1.82
N ASN A 30 -9.45 11.06 -2.64
CA ASN A 30 -10.27 10.86 -3.83
C ASN A 30 -10.91 9.46 -3.82
N PRO A 31 -11.90 9.21 -2.95
CA PRO A 31 -12.43 7.86 -2.72
C PRO A 31 -13.14 7.27 -3.94
N ASP A 32 -13.84 8.09 -4.73
CA ASP A 32 -14.64 7.63 -5.87
C ASP A 32 -13.90 7.72 -7.21
N THR A 33 -12.69 8.27 -7.21
CA THR A 33 -11.84 8.34 -8.42
C THR A 33 -11.25 6.97 -8.72
N GLU A 34 -11.36 6.55 -9.98
CA GLU A 34 -10.68 5.36 -10.49
C GLU A 34 -9.18 5.63 -10.72
N PHE A 35 -8.37 4.71 -10.22
CA PHE A 35 -6.95 4.63 -10.47
C PHE A 35 -6.67 3.46 -11.39
N LYS A 36 -5.57 3.54 -12.16
CA LYS A 36 -5.18 2.49 -13.12
C LYS A 36 -5.04 1.10 -12.51
N GLN A 37 -4.71 1.04 -11.22
CA GLN A 37 -4.48 -0.19 -10.48
C GLN A 37 -4.58 0.07 -8.97
N GLY A 38 -4.70 -1.01 -8.19
CA GLY A 38 -4.62 -0.97 -6.73
C GLY A 38 -3.21 -1.21 -6.19
N LEU A 39 -3.13 -1.47 -4.89
CA LEU A 39 -1.89 -1.90 -4.22
C LEU A 39 -1.59 -3.37 -4.49
N THR A 40 -2.63 -4.20 -4.55
CA THR A 40 -2.56 -5.66 -4.75
C THR A 40 -3.25 -6.13 -6.01
N THR A 41 -3.99 -5.26 -6.71
CA THR A 41 -4.80 -5.59 -7.89
C THR A 41 -4.25 -4.86 -9.12
N TRP A 42 -4.07 -5.57 -10.24
CA TRP A 42 -3.50 -5.03 -11.48
C TRP A 42 -4.53 -4.33 -12.38
N TRP A 43 -5.83 -4.45 -12.07
CA TRP A 43 -6.94 -3.81 -12.80
C TRP A 43 -7.37 -2.49 -12.13
N PRO A 44 -8.11 -1.61 -12.83
CA PRO A 44 -8.57 -0.35 -12.28
C PRO A 44 -9.34 -0.49 -10.96
N THR A 45 -9.06 0.39 -10.01
CA THR A 45 -9.72 0.39 -8.69
C THR A 45 -9.98 1.80 -8.22
N THR A 46 -11.04 1.99 -7.46
CA THR A 46 -11.37 3.25 -6.80
C THR A 46 -10.43 3.56 -5.63
N GLY A 47 -10.32 4.83 -5.26
CA GLY A 47 -9.59 5.24 -4.06
C GLY A 47 -10.08 4.56 -2.78
N LYS A 48 -11.39 4.31 -2.69
CA LYS A 48 -12.02 3.57 -1.58
C LYS A 48 -11.50 2.13 -1.49
N GLU A 49 -11.39 1.42 -2.62
CA GLU A 49 -10.85 0.07 -2.68
C GLU A 49 -9.36 0.04 -2.33
N ILE A 50 -8.58 1.00 -2.82
CA ILE A 50 -7.16 1.15 -2.43
C ILE A 50 -7.03 1.31 -0.91
N MET A 51 -7.90 2.11 -0.29
CA MET A 51 -7.90 2.29 1.17
C MET A 51 -8.31 1.02 1.92
N GLN A 52 -9.19 0.20 1.37
CA GLN A 52 -9.51 -1.12 1.94
C GLN A 52 -8.30 -2.07 1.85
N GLN A 53 -7.62 -2.13 0.70
CA GLN A 53 -6.40 -2.92 0.52
C GLN A 53 -5.30 -2.48 1.50
N PHE A 54 -5.13 -1.17 1.68
CA PHE A 54 -4.18 -0.62 2.65
C PHE A 54 -4.49 -1.05 4.08
N ARG A 55 -5.76 -0.93 4.51
CA ARG A 55 -6.22 -1.37 5.84
C ARG A 55 -6.03 -2.87 6.05
N ARG A 56 -6.37 -3.69 5.04
CA ARG A 56 -6.15 -5.13 5.07
C ARG A 56 -4.67 -5.46 5.29
N GLY A 57 -3.77 -4.85 4.52
CA GLY A 57 -2.34 -5.04 4.70
C GLY A 57 -1.81 -4.56 6.05
N MET A 58 -2.43 -3.56 6.69
CA MET A 58 -2.09 -3.19 8.08
C MET A 58 -2.54 -4.27 9.07
N ASN A 59 -3.77 -4.77 8.94
CA ASN A 59 -4.30 -5.84 9.79
C ASN A 59 -3.48 -7.13 9.65
N ASP A 60 -3.09 -7.51 8.43
CA ASP A 60 -2.27 -8.71 8.18
C ASP A 60 -0.93 -8.62 8.92
N ARG A 61 -0.27 -7.45 8.91
CA ARG A 61 1.00 -7.24 9.65
C ARG A 61 0.82 -7.25 11.17
N ILE A 62 -0.33 -6.79 11.67
CA ILE A 62 -0.67 -6.86 13.10
C ILE A 62 -0.89 -8.32 13.49
N ASN A 63 -1.67 -9.06 12.69
CA ASN A 63 -2.00 -10.46 12.92
C ASN A 63 -0.77 -11.38 12.82
N GLN A 64 0.22 -11.05 11.97
CA GLN A 64 1.49 -11.76 11.91
C GLN A 64 2.36 -11.59 13.17
N GLY A 65 2.00 -10.68 14.09
CA GLY A 65 2.73 -10.50 15.36
C GLY A 65 4.18 -10.01 15.20
N ILE A 66 4.59 -9.59 14.01
CA ILE A 66 5.98 -9.16 13.76
C ILE A 66 6.24 -7.87 14.54
N PRO A 67 7.25 -7.85 15.45
CA PRO A 67 7.64 -6.67 16.20
C PRO A 67 7.90 -5.50 15.25
N TYR A 68 7.43 -4.30 15.61
CA TYR A 68 7.51 -3.11 14.76
C TYR A 68 8.94 -2.82 14.26
N ASN A 69 9.95 -3.09 15.10
CA ASN A 69 11.36 -2.90 14.79
C ASN A 69 11.88 -3.85 13.68
N ASN A 70 11.20 -4.97 13.44
CA ASN A 70 11.62 -5.99 12.47
C ASN A 70 10.83 -5.89 11.15
N ARG A 71 10.01 -4.85 10.97
CA ARG A 71 9.19 -4.68 9.76
C ARG A 71 10.01 -3.99 8.66
N GLY A 72 10.34 -4.74 7.60
CA GLY A 72 11.03 -4.21 6.42
C GLY A 72 12.56 -4.36 6.44
N VAL A 73 13.05 -5.40 7.13
CA VAL A 73 14.41 -5.95 6.95
C VAL A 73 14.36 -6.99 5.84
#